data_AF-A0A517TPR3-F1
#
_entry.id   AF-A0A517TPR3-F1
#
_cell.length_a   1.000
_cell.length_b   1.000
_cell.length_c   1.000
_cell.angle_alpha   90.00
_cell.angle_beta   90.00
_cell.angle_gamma   90.00
#
_symmetry.space_group_name_H-M   'P 1'
#
loop_
_entity.id
_entity.type
_entity.pdbx_description
1 polymer ?
#
loop_
_entity_poly.entity_id
_entity_poly.type
_entity_poly.pdbx_seq_one_letter_code
_entity_poly.pdbx_strand_id
1 'polypeptide(L)'
;MTALIKDYPNEDNVESVETEQLIVSRFELPSNGKCFSRTLFVAQLKQDQPEVIAHATYSAAFNYMDWLEVNERNRRQGYATEFRRAIVHMIGCQPNTYAATEAGTAFIDSLGIYGPDGKPIERRSLDDGIRFKA
;
A
#
# COMPACT_ATOMS: atom_id res chain seq x y z
N MET A 1 10.31 -16.93 -30.73
CA MET A 1 10.39 -17.74 -29.50
C MET A 1 10.09 -16.84 -28.32
N THR A 2 8.83 -16.82 -27.89
CA THR A 2 8.35 -16.00 -26.78
C THR A 2 8.54 -16.80 -25.51
N ALA A 3 9.43 -16.34 -24.62
CA ALA A 3 9.62 -16.97 -23.32
C ALA A 3 8.35 -16.77 -22.49
N LEU A 4 7.75 -17.89 -22.10
CA LEU A 4 6.60 -18.00 -21.21
C LEU A 4 6.94 -17.36 -19.87
N ILE A 5 6.09 -16.43 -19.43
CA ILE A 5 6.09 -15.92 -18.06
C ILE A 5 5.74 -17.12 -17.18
N LYS A 6 6.77 -17.73 -16.59
CA LYS A 6 6.64 -18.80 -15.60
C LYS A 6 6.26 -18.18 -14.26
N ASP A 7 5.28 -18.81 -13.63
CA ASP A 7 4.96 -18.73 -12.22
C ASP A 7 4.40 -17.38 -11.74
N TYR A 8 3.17 -17.09 -12.18
CA TYR A 8 2.27 -16.28 -11.36
C TYR A 8 1.99 -17.06 -10.05
N PRO A 9 1.93 -16.39 -8.88
CA PRO A 9 1.70 -17.06 -7.62
C PRO A 9 0.39 -17.86 -7.65
N ASN A 10 0.42 -19.09 -7.13
CA ASN A 10 -0.73 -19.97 -6.92
C ASN A 10 -1.94 -19.17 -6.40
N GLU A 11 -3.12 -19.40 -6.99
CA GLU A 11 -4.40 -18.78 -6.61
C GLU A 11 -4.81 -19.06 -5.15
N ASP A 12 -4.11 -19.97 -4.45
CA ASP A 12 -4.44 -20.44 -3.10
C ASP A 12 -4.06 -19.50 -1.94
N ASN A 13 -3.43 -18.33 -2.18
CA ASN A 13 -2.97 -17.43 -1.11
C ASN A 13 -3.41 -15.96 -1.27
N VAL A 14 -4.50 -15.70 -1.99
CA VAL A 14 -5.07 -14.34 -2.08
C VAL A 14 -6.12 -14.17 -1.00
N GLU A 15 -5.76 -13.44 0.05
CA GLU A 15 -6.72 -12.97 1.06
C GLU A 15 -7.41 -11.70 0.52
N SER A 16 -8.74 -11.64 0.57
CA SER A 16 -9.50 -10.46 0.15
C SER A 16 -10.52 -10.00 1.19
N VAL A 17 -10.71 -8.69 1.27
CA VAL A 17 -11.72 -8.03 2.09
C VAL A 17 -12.55 -7.13 1.22
N GLU A 18 -13.86 -7.22 1.39
CA GLU A 18 -14.82 -6.32 0.76
C GLU A 18 -15.17 -5.15 1.66
N THR A 19 -15.22 -3.96 1.09
CA THR A 19 -15.69 -2.74 1.74
C THR A 19 -16.97 -2.24 1.08
N GLU A 20 -17.37 -0.99 1.30
CA GLU A 20 -18.60 -0.43 0.71
C GLU A 20 -18.49 -0.36 -0.82
N GLN A 21 -17.33 0.06 -1.33
CA GLN A 21 -17.09 0.33 -2.74
C GLN A 21 -15.92 -0.48 -3.34
N LEU A 22 -15.10 -1.12 -2.50
CA LEU A 22 -13.87 -1.78 -2.93
C LEU A 22 -13.84 -3.27 -2.61
N ILE A 23 -13.08 -3.99 -3.42
CA ILE A 23 -12.55 -5.31 -3.09
C ILE A 23 -11.04 -5.12 -2.94
N VAL A 24 -10.50 -5.43 -1.77
CA VAL A 24 -9.09 -5.26 -1.45
C VAL A 24 -8.44 -6.61 -1.30
N SER A 25 -7.46 -6.90 -2.15
CA SER A 25 -6.74 -8.17 -2.19
C SER A 25 -5.31 -7.99 -1.71
N ARG A 26 -4.81 -9.00 -1.01
CA ARG A 26 -3.45 -9.10 -0.48
C ARG A 26 -2.66 -10.15 -1.24
N PHE A 27 -1.43 -9.81 -1.60
CA PHE A 27 -0.49 -10.70 -2.27
C PHE A 27 0.85 -10.67 -1.55
N GLU A 28 1.39 -11.85 -1.23
CA GLU A 28 2.76 -11.96 -0.74
C GLU A 28 3.74 -11.97 -1.92
N LEU A 29 4.65 -10.98 -1.97
CA LEU A 29 5.65 -10.95 -3.03
C LEU A 29 6.81 -11.91 -2.69
N PRO A 30 7.33 -12.66 -3.68
CA PRO A 30 8.43 -13.57 -3.46
C PRO A 30 9.67 -12.84 -2.94
N SER A 31 10.26 -13.35 -1.86
CA SER A 31 11.50 -12.80 -1.31
C SER A 31 12.68 -13.14 -2.23
N ASN A 32 13.38 -12.13 -2.73
CA ASN A 32 14.57 -12.29 -3.58
C ASN A 32 15.87 -12.44 -2.76
N GLY A 33 15.80 -12.98 -1.55
CA GLY A 33 16.95 -13.18 -0.66
C GLY A 33 17.48 -11.90 0.01
N LYS A 34 16.93 -10.72 -0.32
CA LYS A 34 17.21 -9.46 0.39
C LYS A 34 16.04 -9.09 1.30
N CYS A 35 16.14 -9.55 2.54
CA CYS A 35 15.53 -9.10 3.82
C CYS A 35 14.24 -8.26 3.93
N PHE A 36 13.36 -8.15 2.94
CA PHE A 36 12.07 -7.48 3.13
C PHE A 36 10.96 -8.29 2.48
N SER A 37 10.17 -8.98 3.30
CA SER A 37 8.86 -9.46 2.87
C SER A 37 8.03 -8.21 2.53
N ARG A 38 7.58 -8.14 1.27
CA ARG A 38 6.77 -7.04 0.76
C ARG A 38 5.40 -7.62 0.45
N THR A 39 4.42 -7.26 1.24
CA THR A 39 3.03 -7.56 0.93
C THR A 39 2.53 -6.46 -0.01
N LEU A 40 1.91 -6.84 -1.13
CA LEU A 40 1.22 -5.94 -2.04
C LEU A 40 -0.27 -5.99 -1.74
N PHE A 41 -0.88 -4.82 -1.58
CA PHE A 41 -2.32 -4.64 -1.51
C PHE A 41 -2.81 -3.97 -2.79
N VAL A 42 -3.93 -4.44 -3.30
CA VAL A 42 -4.57 -3.91 -4.51
C VAL A 42 -6.06 -3.72 -4.25
N ALA A 43 -6.62 -2.58 -4.63
CA ALA A 43 -8.04 -2.31 -4.54
C ALA A 43 -8.69 -2.27 -5.93
N GLN A 44 -9.82 -2.96 -6.07
CA GLN A 44 -10.69 -2.94 -7.23
C GLN A 44 -12.04 -2.30 -6.89
N LEU A 45 -12.67 -1.62 -7.84
CA LEU A 45 -14.06 -1.16 -7.68
C LEU A 45 -15.03 -2.34 -7.74
N LYS A 46 -16.08 -2.30 -6.90
CA LYS A 46 -17.23 -3.19 -6.97
C LYS A 46 -18.14 -2.82 -8.15
N GLN A 47 -17.71 -3.12 -9.37
CA GLN A 47 -18.44 -2.85 -10.61
C GLN A 47 -18.39 -4.07 -11.54
N ASP A 48 -19.28 -4.11 -12.54
CA ASP A 48 -19.40 -5.22 -13.49
C ASP A 48 -18.10 -5.54 -14.24
N GLN A 49 -17.22 -4.54 -14.40
CA GLN A 49 -15.86 -4.74 -14.89
C GLN A 49 -14.87 -4.34 -13.79
N PRO A 50 -14.09 -5.29 -13.23
CA PRO A 50 -13.15 -4.99 -12.16
C PRO A 50 -11.98 -4.16 -12.69
N GLU A 51 -11.93 -2.88 -12.31
CA GLU A 51 -10.79 -2.00 -12.53
C GLU A 51 -9.97 -1.92 -11.23
N VAL A 52 -8.65 -2.16 -11.33
CA VAL A 52 -7.71 -1.86 -10.23
C VAL A 52 -7.54 -0.36 -10.14
N ILE A 53 -7.93 0.23 -9.01
CA ILE A 53 -7.92 1.69 -8.82
C ILE A 53 -6.91 2.16 -7.79
N ALA A 54 -6.37 1.28 -6.94
CA ALA A 54 -5.38 1.66 -5.95
C ALA A 54 -4.42 0.50 -5.62
N HIS A 55 -3.23 0.84 -5.16
CA HIS A 55 -2.25 -0.12 -4.65
C HIS A 55 -1.48 0.45 -3.46
N ALA A 56 -0.92 -0.44 -2.64
CA ALA A 56 -0.02 -0.09 -1.54
C ALA A 56 0.94 -1.26 -1.27
N THR A 57 2.11 -0.97 -0.72
CA THR A 57 3.05 -1.98 -0.25
C THR A 57 3.22 -1.91 1.25
N TYR A 58 3.43 -3.05 1.89
CA TYR A 58 3.66 -3.15 3.32
C TYR A 58 4.88 -4.01 3.63
N SER A 59 5.66 -3.57 4.61
CA SER A 59 6.77 -4.33 5.20
C SER A 59 6.44 -4.65 6.66
N ALA A 60 6.15 -5.93 6.92
CA ALA A 60 5.92 -6.43 8.28
C ALA A 60 7.15 -6.22 9.19
N ALA A 61 8.35 -6.33 8.64
CA ALA A 61 9.61 -6.19 9.39
C ALA A 61 9.78 -4.80 10.05
N PHE A 62 9.20 -3.76 9.46
CA PHE A 62 9.27 -2.39 9.98
C PHE A 62 7.91 -1.82 10.39
N ASN A 63 6.85 -2.63 10.31
CA ASN A 63 5.47 -2.17 10.37
C ASN A 63 5.27 -0.88 9.55
N TYR A 64 5.66 -0.93 8.26
CA TYR A 64 5.74 0.25 7.41
C TYR A 64 4.94 0.06 6.13
N MET A 65 4.07 1.01 5.81
CA MET A 65 3.31 1.06 4.57
C MET A 65 3.84 2.18 3.67
N ASP A 66 4.06 1.83 2.40
CA ASP A 66 4.61 2.71 1.39
C ASP A 66 3.81 2.61 0.09
N TRP A 67 3.92 3.64 -0.75
CA TRP A 67 3.32 3.69 -2.10
C TRP A 67 1.80 3.48 -2.09
N LEU A 68 1.09 4.01 -1.09
CA LEU A 68 -0.36 4.07 -1.13
C LEU A 68 -0.77 5.09 -2.20
N GLU A 69 -1.22 4.59 -3.34
CA GLU A 69 -1.61 5.41 -4.48
C GLU A 69 -3.00 5.01 -4.99
N VAL A 70 -3.81 6.03 -5.31
CA VAL A 70 -5.08 5.89 -6.01
C VAL A 70 -4.92 6.48 -7.41
N ASN A 71 -5.37 5.74 -8.43
CA ASN A 71 -5.44 6.18 -9.82
C ASN A 71 -6.07 7.58 -9.91
N GLU A 72 -5.47 8.47 -10.69
CA GLU A 72 -5.82 9.88 -10.77
C GLU A 72 -7.31 10.13 -11.00
N ARG A 73 -7.95 9.30 -11.84
CA ARG A 73 -9.37 9.39 -12.20
C ARG A 73 -10.30 9.11 -11.02
N ASN A 74 -9.80 8.37 -10.04
CA ASN A 74 -10.53 7.92 -8.86
C ASN A 74 -10.13 8.69 -7.58
N ARG A 75 -9.24 9.69 -7.69
CA ARG A 75 -8.83 10.50 -6.53
C ARG A 75 -9.99 11.38 -6.02
N ARG A 76 -9.87 11.82 -4.76
CA ARG A 76 -10.84 12.71 -4.07
C ARG A 76 -12.24 12.14 -3.86
N GLN A 77 -12.39 10.82 -3.94
CA GLN A 77 -13.67 10.11 -3.70
C GLN A 77 -13.68 9.30 -2.40
N GLY A 78 -12.68 9.45 -1.54
CA GLY A 78 -12.57 8.72 -0.27
C GLY A 78 -11.96 7.32 -0.37
N TYR A 79 -11.68 6.80 -1.59
CA TYR A 79 -11.11 5.47 -1.76
C TYR A 79 -9.76 5.25 -1.06
N ALA A 80 -8.92 6.28 -0.93
CA ALA A 80 -7.66 6.16 -0.20
C ALA A 80 -7.89 5.81 1.30
N THR A 81 -8.90 6.43 1.91
CA THR A 81 -9.29 6.18 3.30
C THR A 81 -9.88 4.78 3.46
N GLU A 82 -10.81 4.42 2.57
CA GLU A 82 -11.47 3.12 2.58
C GLU A 82 -10.46 1.97 2.38
N PHE A 83 -9.58 2.12 1.40
CA PHE A 83 -8.50 1.19 1.12
C PHE A 83 -7.54 1.03 2.30
N ARG A 84 -7.10 2.14 2.92
CA ARG A 84 -6.23 2.07 4.11
C ARG A 84 -6.92 1.34 5.26
N ARG A 85 -8.21 1.58 5.49
CA ARG A 85 -8.97 0.89 6.56
C ARG A 85 -9.02 -0.63 6.31
N ALA A 86 -9.22 -1.06 5.07
CA ALA A 86 -9.16 -2.47 4.70
C ALA A 86 -7.77 -3.07 4.97
N ILE A 87 -6.69 -2.40 4.58
CA ILE A 87 -5.32 -2.84 4.85
C ILE A 87 -5.08 -3.01 6.36
N VAL A 88 -5.42 -1.99 7.15
CA VAL A 88 -5.28 -2.03 8.62
C VAL A 88 -6.04 -3.21 9.23
N HIS A 89 -7.24 -3.48 8.72
CA HIS A 89 -8.04 -4.63 9.16
C HIS A 89 -7.33 -5.95 8.84
N MET A 90 -6.84 -6.12 7.62
CA MET A 90 -6.14 -7.35 7.17
C MET A 90 -4.83 -7.60 7.92
N ILE A 91 -4.04 -6.55 8.20
CA ILE A 91 -2.77 -6.72 8.93
C ILE A 91 -2.92 -6.72 10.46
N GLY A 92 -4.09 -6.31 10.98
CA GLY A 92 -4.39 -6.30 12.41
C GLY A 92 -3.68 -5.21 13.23
N CYS A 93 -3.03 -4.24 12.60
CA CYS A 93 -2.33 -3.16 13.27
C CYS A 93 -2.29 -1.87 12.44
N GLN A 94 -1.95 -0.75 13.07
CA GLN A 94 -1.73 0.52 12.37
C GLN A 94 -0.30 0.57 11.82
N PRO A 95 -0.11 0.65 10.49
CA PRO A 95 1.22 0.77 9.92
C PRO A 95 1.73 2.21 10.03
N ASN A 96 3.04 2.35 10.21
CA ASN A 96 3.72 3.62 10.00
C ASN A 96 3.58 4.01 8.53
N THR A 97 3.30 5.28 8.24
CA THR A 97 3.15 5.80 6.87
C THR A 97 3.77 7.19 6.83
N TYR A 98 4.57 7.48 5.81
CA TYR A 98 5.10 8.82 5.57
C TYR A 98 4.51 9.39 4.28
N ALA A 99 4.31 10.69 4.25
CA ALA A 99 3.93 11.40 3.04
C ALA A 99 5.16 11.75 2.20
N ALA A 100 5.07 11.51 0.88
CA ALA A 100 6.06 11.98 -0.08
C ALA A 100 5.63 13.27 -0.82
N THR A 101 4.36 13.66 -0.69
CA THR A 101 3.75 14.80 -1.40
C THR A 101 2.86 15.60 -0.44
N GLU A 102 2.56 16.86 -0.77
CA GLU A 102 1.63 17.69 0.02
C GLU A 102 0.24 17.06 0.14
N ALA A 103 -0.25 16.45 -0.94
CA ALA A 103 -1.51 15.71 -0.92
C ALA A 103 -1.45 14.48 0.00
N GLY A 104 -0.30 13.80 0.05
CA GLY A 104 -0.04 12.72 1.01
C GLY A 104 -0.02 13.24 2.45
N THR A 105 0.58 14.40 2.71
CA THR A 105 0.64 15.00 4.05
C THR A 105 -0.77 15.34 4.53
N ALA A 106 -1.55 16.04 3.70
CA ALA A 106 -2.94 16.37 4.01
C ALA A 106 -3.79 15.11 4.25
N PHE A 107 -3.54 14.03 3.51
CA PHE A 107 -4.20 12.75 3.73
C PHE A 107 -3.83 12.13 5.09
N ILE A 108 -2.55 12.05 5.44
CA ILE A 108 -2.10 11.52 6.74
C ILE A 108 -2.66 12.35 7.91
N ASP A 109 -2.64 13.68 7.77
CA ASP A 109 -3.20 14.60 8.76
C ASP A 109 -4.70 14.36 8.96
N SER A 110 -5.45 14.13 7.87
CA SER A 110 -6.88 13.84 7.95
C SER A 110 -7.22 12.53 8.67
N LEU A 111 -6.26 11.60 8.76
CA LEU A 111 -6.39 10.35 9.48
C LEU A 111 -6.03 10.45 10.97
N GLY A 112 -5.53 11.61 11.41
CA GLY A 112 -5.06 11.81 12.78
C GLY A 112 -3.86 10.92 13.14
N ILE A 113 -3.03 10.56 12.14
CA ILE A 113 -1.83 9.76 12.34
C ILE A 113 -0.68 10.69 12.71
N TYR A 114 -0.33 10.67 13.98
CA TYR A 114 0.76 11.47 14.54
C TYR A 114 1.89 10.57 15.04
N GLY A 115 3.10 11.13 15.07
CA GLY A 115 4.25 10.52 15.71
C GLY A 115 4.08 10.44 17.23
N PRO A 116 5.02 9.79 17.92
CA PRO A 116 4.98 9.66 19.38
C PRO A 116 4.93 11.00 20.13
N ASP A 117 5.33 12.09 19.48
CA ASP A 117 5.35 13.45 19.99
C ASP A 117 4.08 14.27 19.66
N GLY A 118 3.06 13.64 19.08
CA GLY A 118 1.80 14.30 18.72
C GLY A 118 1.90 15.22 17.51
N LYS A 119 3.00 15.16 16.76
CA LYS A 119 3.20 15.91 15.51
C LYS A 119 2.95 15.02 14.29
N PRO A 120 2.57 15.57 13.13
CA PRO A 120 2.56 14.81 11.89
C PRO A 120 3.89 14.09 11.71
N ILE A 121 3.86 12.82 11.30
CA ILE A 121 5.09 12.06 11.10
C ILE A 121 5.81 12.63 9.87
N GLU A 122 6.67 13.61 10.09
CA GLU A 122 7.54 14.16 9.05
C GLU A 122 8.53 13.09 8.61
N ARG A 123 8.77 13.03 7.29
CA ARG A 123 9.75 12.15 6.69
C ARG A 123 11.10 12.41 7.36
N ARG A 124 11.57 11.50 8.22
CA ARG A 124 13.01 11.41 8.46
C ARG A 124 13.60 11.05 7.11
N SER A 125 14.39 11.97 6.56
CA SER A 125 15.10 11.73 5.32
C SER A 125 15.77 10.36 5.39
N LEU A 126 15.31 9.40 4.59
CA LEU A 126 16.03 8.17 4.30
C LEU A 126 17.20 8.52 3.35
N ASP A 127 17.99 9.54 3.69
CA ASP A 127 19.19 9.95 2.95
C ASP A 127 20.34 8.93 3.09
N ASP A 128 20.13 7.84 3.85
CA ASP A 128 20.99 6.66 3.80
C ASP A 128 20.58 5.65 2.71
N GLY A 129 19.67 6.04 1.81
CA GLY A 129 19.38 5.33 0.57
C GLY A 129 20.56 5.38 -0.40
N ILE A 130 21.11 4.20 -0.68
CA ILE A 130 22.17 3.88 -1.66
C ILE A 130 22.24 4.89 -2.82
N ARG A 131 23.31 5.69 -2.85
CA ARG A 131 23.65 6.55 -3.99
C ARG A 131 24.09 5.68 -5.16
N PHE A 132 23.30 5.61 -6.23
CA PHE A 132 23.85 5.25 -7.53
C PHE A 132 24.60 6.46 -8.06
N LYS A 133 25.93 6.33 -8.21
CA LYS A 133 26.72 7.32 -8.94
C LYS A 133 26.23 7.38 -10.39
N ALA A 134 26.05 8.60 -10.88
CA ALA A 134 25.94 8.90 -12.30
C ALA A 134 27.18 8.44 -13.08
#